data_AF-A0L5V4-F1
#
_entry.id   AF-A0L5V4-F1
#
_cell.length_a   1.000
_cell.length_b   1.000
_cell.length_c   1.000
_cell.angle_alpha   90.00
_cell.angle_beta   90.00
_cell.angle_gamma   90.00
#
_symmetry.space_group_name_H-M   'P 1'
#
loop_
_entity.id
_entity.type
_entity.pdbx_description
1 polymer ?
#
loop_
_entity_poly.entity_id
_entity_poly.type
_entity_poly.pdbx_seq_one_letter_code
_entity_poly.pdbx_strand_id
1 'polypeptide(L)'
;MQLDNAFIDRIAQGVLGVVSSVGETREEMVRKVREVVREGVEHFDLVTRDEFEVARKMAANARLQLDALEKRVVEMEKKLSKDETVE
;
A
#
# COMPACT_ATOMS: atom_id res chain seq x y z
N MET A 1 -6.48 -4.41 0.44
CA MET A 1 -6.41 -3.77 1.77
C MET A 1 -7.44 -2.67 1.77
N GLN A 2 -8.58 -2.89 2.45
CA GLN A 2 -9.59 -1.86 2.62
C GLN A 2 -9.00 -0.86 3.62
N LEU A 3 -9.01 0.43 3.28
CA LEU A 3 -8.78 1.46 4.29
C LEU A 3 -9.87 1.25 5.35
N ASP A 4 -9.46 0.89 6.57
CA ASP A 4 -10.40 0.48 7.61
C ASP A 4 -11.38 1.63 7.89
N ASN A 5 -12.66 1.43 7.60
CA ASN A 5 -13.72 2.41 7.83
C ASN A 5 -13.70 2.94 9.28
N ALA A 6 -13.27 2.09 10.22
CA ALA A 6 -13.06 2.39 11.63
C ALA A 6 -12.01 3.49 11.91
N PHE A 7 -11.14 3.80 10.95
CA PHE A 7 -10.17 4.89 11.05
C PHE A 7 -10.80 6.24 10.68
N ILE A 8 -11.50 6.30 9.53
CA ILE A 8 -12.23 7.51 9.13
C ILE A 8 -13.23 7.86 10.22
N ASP A 9 -13.89 6.85 10.79
CA ASP A 9 -14.80 7.00 11.92
C ASP A 9 -14.11 7.52 13.19
N ARG A 10 -12.88 7.06 13.50
CA ARG A 10 -12.13 7.56 14.68
C ARG A 10 -11.62 9.00 14.51
N ILE A 11 -11.17 9.39 13.31
CA ILE A 11 -10.85 10.79 13.01
C ILE A 11 -12.11 11.64 13.06
N ALA A 12 -13.21 11.17 12.45
CA ALA A 12 -14.48 11.87 12.48
C ALA A 12 -14.95 12.06 13.94
N GLN A 13 -14.86 11.01 14.78
CA GLN A 13 -15.19 11.10 16.19
C GLN A 13 -14.25 12.02 16.98
N GLY A 14 -12.95 12.00 16.71
CA GLY A 14 -11.98 12.90 17.36
C GLY A 14 -12.21 14.37 17.00
N VAL A 15 -12.49 14.66 15.72
CA VAL A 15 -12.84 16.01 15.25
C VAL A 15 -14.19 16.47 15.81
N LEU A 16 -15.20 15.60 15.80
CA LEU A 16 -16.53 15.90 16.36
C LEU A 16 -16.51 16.07 17.89
N GLY A 17 -15.64 15.34 18.60
CA GLY A 17 -15.42 15.47 20.04
C GLY A 17 -14.75 16.78 20.44
N VAL A 18 -13.85 17.31 19.60
CA VAL A 18 -13.22 18.62 19.80
C VAL A 18 -14.17 19.78 19.45
N VAL A 19 -15.06 19.61 18.47
CA VAL A 19 -16.06 20.63 18.11
C VAL A 19 -17.16 20.77 19.18
N SER A 20 -17.40 19.72 19.98
CA SER A 20 -18.43 19.71 21.04
C SER A 20 -17.93 20.12 22.43
N SER A 21 -16.63 20.39 22.62
CA SER A 21 -16.10 20.91 23.89
C SER A 21 -16.49 22.38 24.08
N VAL A 22 -17.55 22.59 24.86
CA VAL A 22 -18.05 23.92 25.27
C VAL A 22 -17.00 24.63 26.13
N GLY A 23 -16.32 25.64 25.57
CA GLY A 23 -15.48 26.59 26.32
C GLY A 23 -14.01 26.72 25.91
N GLU A 24 -13.50 25.90 24.98
CA GLU A 24 -12.10 25.99 24.54
C GLU A 24 -11.90 27.03 23.44
N THR A 25 -10.73 27.68 23.43
CA THR A 25 -10.40 28.67 22.39
C THR A 25 -10.17 27.97 21.04
N ARG A 26 -10.42 28.69 19.93
CA ARG A 26 -10.20 28.17 18.56
C ARG A 26 -8.79 27.59 18.37
N GLU A 27 -7.80 28.17 19.05
CA GLU A 27 -6.40 27.76 18.98
C GLU A 27 -6.13 26.41 19.66
N GLU A 28 -6.75 26.16 20.80
CA GLU A 28 -6.65 24.89 21.54
C GLU A 28 -7.35 23.75 20.79
N MET A 29 -8.50 24.04 20.17
CA MET A 29 -9.19 23.08 19.29
C MET A 29 -8.31 22.68 18.10
N VAL A 30 -7.71 23.65 17.41
CA VAL A 30 -6.81 23.38 16.28
C VAL A 30 -5.60 22.55 16.73
N ARG A 31 -5.06 22.82 17.92
CA ARG A 31 -3.93 22.06 18.48
C ARG A 31 -4.30 20.60 18.75
N LYS A 32 -5.45 20.34 19.39
CA LYS A 32 -5.95 18.98 19.65
C LYS A 32 -6.27 18.20 18.38
N VAL A 33 -6.91 18.83 17.40
CA VAL A 33 -7.18 18.17 16.10
C VAL A 33 -5.87 17.77 15.42
N ARG A 34 -4.85 18.64 15.46
CA ARG A 34 -3.54 18.35 14.88
C ARG A 34 -2.83 17.19 15.59
N GLU A 35 -3.03 17.05 16.90
CA GLU A 35 -2.47 15.98 17.71
C GLU A 35 -3.13 14.63 17.40
N VAL A 36 -4.47 14.59 17.37
CA VAL A 36 -5.24 13.38 16.98
C VAL A 36 -4.90 12.93 15.56
N VAL A 37 -4.74 13.87 14.62
CA VAL A 37 -4.32 13.54 13.25
C VAL A 37 -2.90 12.99 13.22
N ARG A 38 -1.97 13.55 14.02
CA ARG A 38 -0.58 13.07 14.09
C ARG A 38 -0.50 11.67 14.67
N GLU A 39 -1.17 11.42 15.79
CA GLU A 39 -1.24 10.11 16.44
C GLU A 39 -1.90 9.08 15.52
N GLY A 40 -2.98 9.49 14.82
CA GLY A 40 -3.63 8.68 13.80
C GLY A 40 -2.69 8.31 12.67
N VAL A 41 -1.92 9.27 12.14
CA VAL A 41 -0.92 9.10 11.05
C VAL A 41 0.26 8.21 11.47
N GLU A 42 0.71 8.29 12.72
CA GLU A 42 1.79 7.45 13.27
C GLU A 42 1.40 5.97 13.44
N HIS A 43 0.09 5.69 13.60
CA HIS A 43 -0.44 4.32 13.68
C HIS A 43 -0.74 3.71 12.31
N PHE A 44 -0.54 4.45 11.21
CA PHE A 44 -0.54 3.84 9.90
C PHE A 44 0.80 3.18 9.63
N ASP A 45 0.73 1.95 9.10
CA ASP A 45 1.84 1.33 8.38
C ASP A 45 2.03 2.07 7.04
N LEU A 46 2.46 3.33 7.11
CA LEU A 46 2.70 4.17 5.95
C LEU A 46 3.95 3.65 5.28
N VAL A 47 3.73 2.87 4.22
CA VAL A 47 4.76 2.64 3.22
C VAL A 47 5.19 4.01 2.72
N THR A 48 6.41 4.39 3.08
CA THR A 48 6.98 5.66 2.66
C THR A 48 6.96 5.71 1.14
N ARG A 49 6.90 6.93 0.58
CA ARG A 49 6.90 7.09 -0.88
C ARG A 49 8.08 6.35 -1.52
N ASP A 50 9.22 6.31 -0.85
CA ASP A 50 10.42 5.63 -1.32
C ASP A 50 10.27 4.11 -1.35
N GLU A 51 9.69 3.50 -0.30
CA GLU A 51 9.40 2.06 -0.27
C GLU A 51 8.40 1.66 -1.35
N PHE A 52 7.41 2.51 -1.63
CA PHE A 52 6.46 2.27 -2.71
C PHE A 52 7.14 2.28 -4.09
N GLU A 53 8.07 3.21 -4.33
CA GLU A 53 8.84 3.24 -5.58
C GLU A 53 9.77 2.03 -5.72
N VAL A 54 10.39 1.58 -4.63
CA VAL A 54 11.22 0.36 -4.63
C VAL A 54 10.37 -0.86 -4.95
N ALA A 55 9.23 -1.03 -4.28
CA ALA A 55 8.31 -2.14 -4.54
C ALA A 55 7.81 -2.14 -6.00
N ARG A 56 7.50 -0.97 -6.56
CA ARG A 56 7.13 -0.83 -7.98
C ARG A 56 8.24 -1.28 -8.92
N LYS A 57 9.48 -0.84 -8.67
CA LYS A 57 10.65 -1.25 -9.48
C LYS A 57 10.90 -2.76 -9.38
N MET A 58 10.81 -3.33 -8.18
CA MET A 58 10.93 -4.78 -7.97
C MET A 58 9.85 -5.55 -8.72
N ALA A 59 8.60 -5.11 -8.67
CA ALA A 59 7.50 -5.73 -9.40
C ALA A 59 7.68 -5.65 -10.92
N ALA A 60 8.18 -4.52 -11.43
CA ALA A 60 8.50 -4.37 -12.85
C ALA A 60 9.60 -5.34 -13.29
N ASN A 61 10.68 -5.45 -12.50
CA ASN A 61 11.77 -6.39 -12.77
C ASN A 61 11.32 -7.85 -12.70
N ALA A 62 10.45 -8.19 -11.74
CA ALA A 62 9.89 -9.53 -11.62
C ALA A 62 9.10 -9.93 -12.87
N ARG A 63 8.28 -9.02 -13.41
CA ARG A 63 7.57 -9.25 -14.69
C ARG A 63 8.53 -9.54 -15.84
N LEU A 64 9.59 -8.74 -15.99
CA LEU A 64 10.59 -8.96 -17.04
C LEU A 64 11.29 -10.33 -16.91
N GLN A 65 11.61 -10.74 -15.67
CA GLN A 65 12.22 -12.05 -15.42
C GLN A 65 11.25 -13.20 -15.69
N LEU A 66 9.96 -13.04 -15.35
CA LEU A 66 8.91 -14.01 -15.66
C LEU A 66 8.77 -14.19 -17.18
N ASP A 67 8.68 -13.11 -17.95
CA ASP A 67 8.58 -13.18 -19.41
C ASP A 67 9.78 -13.91 -20.04
N ALA A 68 10.98 -13.70 -19.49
CA ALA A 68 12.18 -14.40 -19.95
C ALA A 68 12.16 -15.89 -19.59
N LEU A 69 11.66 -16.24 -18.40
CA LEU A 69 11.48 -17.63 -18.00
C LEU A 69 10.43 -18.34 -18.85
N GLU A 70 9.29 -17.71 -19.12
CA GLU A 70 8.25 -18.27 -19.99
C GLU A 70 8.78 -18.59 -21.38
N LYS A 71 9.57 -17.69 -21.99
CA LYS A 71 10.23 -17.96 -23.28
C LYS A 71 11.15 -19.17 -23.22
N ARG A 72 11.95 -19.27 -22.16
CA ARG A 72 12.86 -20.42 -21.96
C ARG A 72 12.07 -21.72 -21.78
N VAL A 73 10.96 -21.69 -21.04
CA VAL A 73 10.07 -22.85 -20.87
C VAL A 73 9.50 -23.28 -22.21
N VAL A 74 8.93 -22.36 -23.00
CA VAL A 74 8.39 -22.66 -24.33
C VAL A 74 9.45 -23.21 -25.28
N GLU A 75 10.68 -22.68 -25.24
CA GLU A 75 11.80 -23.21 -26.04
C GLU A 75 12.19 -24.63 -25.61
N MET A 76 12.20 -24.91 -24.31
CA MET A 76 12.48 -26.25 -23.78
C MET A 76 11.37 -27.23 -24.13
N GLU A 77 10.10 -26.84 -23.97
CA GLU A 77 8.93 -27.64 -24.36
C GLU A 77 8.98 -27.99 -25.86
N LYS A 78 9.26 -27.01 -26.72
CA LYS A 78 9.41 -27.24 -28.17
C LYS A 78 10.55 -28.19 -28.52
N LYS A 79 11.67 -28.13 -27.80
CA LYS A 79 12.79 -29.07 -28.01
C LYS A 79 12.39 -30.48 -27.60
N LEU A 80 11.71 -30.64 -26.46
CA LEU A 80 11.25 -31.93 -25.97
C LEU A 80 10.25 -32.59 -26.94
N SER A 81 9.24 -31.84 -27.40
CA SER A 81 8.28 -32.35 -28.38
C SER A 81 8.92 -32.68 -29.73
N LYS A 82 9.99 -31.99 -30.10
CA LYS A 82 10.71 -32.27 -31.35
C LYS A 82 11.56 -33.54 -31.28
N ASP A 83 12.11 -33.88 -30.12
CA ASP A 83 12.81 -35.15 -29.91
C ASP A 83 11.84 -36.35 -29.91
N GLU A 84 10.62 -36.21 -29.36
CA GLU A 84 9.59 -37.28 -29.40
C GLU A 84 9.04 -37.55 -30.81
N THR A 85 9.19 -36.63 -31.77
CA THR A 85 8.67 -36.83 -33.14
C THR A 85 9.72 -37.42 -34.10
N VAL A 86 10.93 -37.71 -33.61
CA VAL A 86 12.05 -38.21 -34.43
C VAL A 86 12.34 -39.71 -34.19
N GLU A 87 11.55 -40.39 -33.35
CA GLU A 87 11.58 -41.85 -33.19
C GLU A 87 10.45 -42.56 -33.95
#